data_AF-A0A964N9J1-F1
#
_entry.id   AF-A0A964N9J1-F1
#
_cell.length_a   1.000
_cell.length_b   1.000
_cell.length_c   1.000
_cell.angle_alpha   90.00
_cell.angle_beta   90.00
_cell.angle_gamma   90.00
#
_symmetry.space_group_name_H-M   'P 1'
#
loop_
_entity.id
_entity.type
_entity.pdbx_description
1 polymer ?
#
loop_
_entity_poly.entity_id
_entity_poly.type
_entity_poly.pdbx_seq_one_letter_code
_entity_poly.pdbx_strand_id
1 'polypeptide(L)'
;MQRHPESGESILERVETYADVALVVRHHHERIDGEGYPDRIAGDLIPQLSKITAVADAYNAMTSDRPYRDAMPSRVARLRMAQAVESQFDTTIVAAFEALLARATEDYRMAKRPDFYPISVGHLGIPVGSSMSIVRVA
;
A
#
# COMPACT_ATOMS: atom_id res chain seq x y z
N MET A 1 8.23 -10.72 -10.05
CA MET A 1 9.58 -10.63 -9.46
C MET A 1 9.43 -10.84 -7.96
N GLN A 2 9.65 -12.06 -7.47
CA GLN A 2 9.29 -12.45 -6.09
C GLN A 2 10.31 -12.03 -5.03
N ARG A 3 11.50 -11.53 -5.43
CA ARG A 3 12.60 -11.20 -4.50
C ARG A 3 12.53 -9.79 -3.90
N HIS A 4 11.63 -8.93 -4.37
CA HIS A 4 11.64 -7.53 -3.93
C HIS A 4 11.22 -7.32 -2.46
N PRO A 5 10.39 -8.17 -1.80
CA PRO A 5 10.14 -8.02 -0.37
C PRO A 5 11.43 -8.27 0.43
N GLU A 6 12.20 -9.30 0.07
CA GLU A 6 13.51 -9.59 0.67
C GLU A 6 14.52 -8.47 0.41
N SER A 7 14.60 -7.97 -0.83
CA SER A 7 15.50 -6.85 -1.17
C SER A 7 15.13 -5.57 -0.41
N GLY A 8 13.83 -5.28 -0.28
CA GLY A 8 13.33 -4.10 0.43
C GLY A 8 13.64 -4.16 1.92
N GLU A 9 13.42 -5.32 2.55
CA GLU A 9 13.84 -5.56 3.93
C GLU A 9 15.35 -5.35 4.10
N SER A 10 16.18 -5.96 3.24
CA SER A 10 17.65 -5.87 3.38
C SER A 10 18.21 -4.46 3.21
N ILE A 11 17.48 -3.57 2.54
CA ILE A 11 17.81 -2.15 2.46
C ILE A 11 17.43 -1.45 3.77
N LEU A 12 16.23 -1.72 4.30
CA LEU A 12 15.67 -1.01 5.45
C LEU A 12 16.27 -1.46 6.79
N GLU A 13 16.57 -2.75 6.95
CA GLU A 13 17.12 -3.34 8.18
C GLU A 13 18.47 -2.73 8.59
N ARG A 14 19.17 -2.08 7.65
CA ARG A 14 20.45 -1.40 7.88
C ARG A 14 20.32 -0.12 8.70
N VAL A 15 19.09 0.36 8.90
CA VAL A 15 18.77 1.52 9.71
C VAL A 15 17.93 1.06 10.88
N GLU A 16 18.46 1.14 12.09
CA GLU A 16 17.83 0.62 13.31
C GLU A 16 16.39 1.12 13.51
N THR A 17 16.13 2.41 13.25
CA THR A 17 14.79 3.01 13.34
C THR A 17 13.77 2.42 12.35
N TYR A 18 14.22 1.70 11.32
CA TYR A 18 13.35 1.10 10.29
C TYR A 18 13.19 -0.41 10.42
N ALA A 19 13.69 -1.04 11.48
CA ALA A 19 13.56 -2.48 11.68
C ALA A 19 12.10 -2.97 11.56
N ASP A 20 11.15 -2.29 12.22
CA ASP A 20 9.72 -2.63 12.13
C ASP A 20 9.16 -2.43 10.72
N VAL A 21 9.61 -1.40 10.01
CA VAL A 21 9.20 -1.12 8.62
C VAL A 21 9.76 -2.18 7.68
N ALA A 22 10.98 -2.66 7.92
CA ALA A 22 11.61 -3.72 7.16
C ALA A 22 10.77 -5.01 7.23
N LEU A 23 10.28 -5.38 8.42
CA LEU A 23 9.36 -6.50 8.60
C LEU A 23 8.04 -6.30 7.84
N VAL A 24 7.49 -5.07 7.86
CA VAL A 24 6.28 -4.76 7.09
C VAL A 24 6.49 -5.00 5.60
N VAL A 25 7.61 -4.51 5.07
CA VAL A 25 8.02 -4.65 3.67
C VAL A 25 8.35 -6.10 3.32
N ARG A 26 8.91 -6.90 4.22
CA ARG A 26 9.14 -8.33 3.95
C ARG A 26 7.84 -9.08 3.70
N HIS A 27 6.82 -8.82 4.51
CA HIS A 27 5.62 -9.67 4.55
C HIS A 27 4.39 -9.08 3.83
N HIS A 28 4.48 -7.93 3.17
CA HIS A 28 3.33 -7.33 2.47
C HIS A 28 2.79 -8.13 1.27
N HIS A 29 3.45 -9.22 0.89
CA HIS A 29 2.99 -10.18 -0.12
C HIS A 29 2.59 -11.56 0.45
N GLU A 30 2.60 -11.69 1.78
CA GLU A 30 1.99 -12.83 2.44
C GLU A 30 0.46 -12.80 2.27
N ARG A 31 -0.15 -13.99 2.28
CA ARG A 31 -1.58 -14.18 2.09
C ARG A 31 -2.17 -14.84 3.32
N ILE A 32 -3.42 -14.54 3.66
CA ILE A 32 -4.10 -15.12 4.82
C ILE A 32 -4.10 -16.66 4.78
N ASP A 33 -4.25 -17.25 3.59
CA ASP A 33 -4.20 -18.69 3.35
C ASP A 33 -2.81 -19.33 3.39
N GLY A 34 -1.73 -18.54 3.53
CA GLY A 34 -0.35 -19.01 3.54
C GLY A 34 0.24 -19.30 2.16
N GLU A 35 -0.50 -19.07 1.06
CA GLU A 35 0.00 -19.27 -0.31
C GLU A 35 0.82 -18.06 -0.82
N GLY A 36 1.16 -17.15 0.09
CA GLY A 36 1.94 -15.94 -0.17
C GLY A 36 3.44 -16.20 -0.28
N TYR A 37 4.21 -15.13 -0.19
CA TYR A 37 5.67 -15.17 -0.19
C TYR A 37 6.22 -13.93 0.54
N PRO A 38 7.48 -13.94 1.04
CA PRO A 38 8.51 -14.97 0.85
C PRO A 38 8.45 -16.18 1.79
N ASP A 39 7.84 -16.05 2.97
CA ASP A 39 7.96 -17.02 4.06
C ASP A 39 6.77 -17.98 4.17
N ARG A 40 5.66 -17.71 3.46
CA ARG A 40 4.45 -18.54 3.46
C ARG A 40 3.82 -18.67 4.84
N ILE A 41 3.84 -17.58 5.58
CA ILE A 41 3.16 -17.47 6.87
C ILE A 41 1.69 -17.11 6.66
N ALA A 42 0.83 -17.52 7.58
CA ALA A 42 -0.63 -17.44 7.42
C ALA A 42 -1.31 -16.72 8.60
N GLY A 43 -2.51 -16.19 8.34
CA GLY A 43 -3.38 -15.60 9.36
C GLY A 43 -2.70 -14.56 10.25
N ASP A 44 -2.65 -14.84 11.55
CA ASP A 44 -2.15 -13.93 12.58
C ASP A 44 -0.61 -13.88 12.68
N LEU A 45 0.10 -14.77 11.99
CA LEU A 45 1.56 -14.68 11.89
C LEU A 45 1.99 -13.50 11.02
N ILE A 46 1.12 -13.04 10.11
CA ILE A 46 1.40 -11.91 9.22
C ILE A 46 1.25 -10.61 10.02
N PRO A 47 2.29 -9.73 10.05
CA PRO A 47 2.19 -8.46 10.75
C PRO A 47 0.98 -7.65 10.28
N GLN A 48 0.26 -7.04 11.23
CA GLN A 48 -0.97 -6.31 10.93
C GLN A 48 -0.76 -5.21 9.88
N LEU A 49 0.35 -4.47 9.97
CA LEU A 49 0.71 -3.43 9.00
C LEU A 49 1.02 -4.01 7.60
N SER A 50 1.57 -5.23 7.51
CA SER A 50 1.73 -5.93 6.22
C SER A 50 0.39 -6.27 5.61
N LYS A 51 -0.57 -6.78 6.42
CA LYS A 51 -1.94 -7.07 5.95
C LYS A 51 -2.64 -5.80 5.43
N ILE A 52 -2.47 -4.66 6.11
CA ILE A 52 -2.98 -3.35 5.66
C ILE A 52 -2.32 -2.92 4.34
N THR A 53 -0.99 -3.05 4.26
CA THR A 53 -0.21 -2.65 3.08
C THR A 53 -0.57 -3.49 1.87
N ALA A 54 -0.77 -4.81 2.04
CA ALA A 54 -1.20 -5.72 0.98
C ALA A 54 -2.55 -5.30 0.37
N VAL A 55 -3.50 -4.90 1.21
CA VAL A 55 -4.82 -4.40 0.80
C VAL A 55 -4.69 -3.08 0.03
N ALA A 56 -3.91 -2.14 0.54
CA ALA A 56 -3.68 -0.84 -0.10
C ALA A 56 -2.94 -0.97 -1.45
N ASP A 57 -1.89 -1.79 -1.50
CA ASP A 57 -1.11 -2.07 -2.70
C ASP A 57 -1.96 -2.75 -3.77
N ALA A 58 -2.74 -3.78 -3.40
CA ALA A 58 -3.63 -4.46 -4.33
C ALA A 58 -4.68 -3.50 -4.93
N TYR A 59 -5.30 -2.66 -4.11
CA TYR A 59 -6.27 -1.67 -4.58
C TYR A 59 -5.61 -0.69 -5.56
N ASN A 60 -4.49 -0.08 -5.16
CA ASN A 60 -3.76 0.86 -6.02
C ASN A 60 -3.28 0.19 -7.32
N ALA A 61 -2.79 -1.05 -7.24
CA ALA A 61 -2.38 -1.83 -8.40
C ALA A 61 -3.54 -2.13 -9.36
N MET A 62 -4.76 -2.21 -8.86
CA MET A 62 -5.97 -2.39 -9.66
C MET A 62 -6.46 -1.09 -10.29
N THR A 63 -6.50 -0.01 -9.52
CA THR A 63 -7.14 1.27 -9.92
C THR A 63 -6.20 2.29 -10.56
N SER A 64 -4.92 1.96 -10.72
CA SER A 64 -3.95 2.82 -11.40
C SER A 64 -3.62 2.28 -12.79
N ASP A 65 -3.39 3.20 -13.74
CA ASP A 65 -2.93 2.87 -15.08
C ASP A 65 -1.53 2.25 -15.02
N ARG A 66 -1.30 1.22 -15.83
CA ARG A 66 -0.01 0.55 -15.99
C ARG A 66 0.33 0.42 -17.48
N PRO A 67 1.62 0.32 -17.87
CA PRO A 67 2.03 0.30 -19.28
C PRO A 67 1.30 -0.73 -20.18
N TYR A 68 0.74 -1.79 -19.60
CA TYR A 68 0.07 -2.89 -20.32
C TYR A 68 -1.40 -3.11 -19.92
N ARG A 69 -1.96 -2.24 -19.07
CA ARG A 69 -3.35 -2.38 -18.60
C ARG A 69 -3.88 -1.06 -18.07
N ASP A 70 -5.06 -0.68 -18.54
CA ASP A 70 -5.81 0.45 -17.99
C ASP A 70 -6.21 0.20 -16.53
N ALA A 71 -6.38 1.29 -15.79
CA ALA A 71 -6.99 1.29 -14.47
C ALA A 71 -8.39 0.64 -14.52
N MET A 72 -8.67 -0.27 -13.58
CA MET A 72 -10.03 -0.77 -13.43
C MET A 72 -10.88 0.17 -12.58
N PRO A 73 -12.21 0.26 -12.82
CA PRO A 73 -13.09 1.06 -11.98
C PRO A 73 -13.01 0.63 -10.52
N SER A 74 -13.02 1.60 -9.59
CA SER A 74 -12.98 1.35 -8.14
C SER A 74 -13.99 0.28 -7.70
N ARG A 75 -15.22 0.33 -8.23
CA ARG A 75 -16.27 -0.66 -7.93
C ARG A 75 -15.85 -2.11 -8.27
N VAL A 76 -15.11 -2.30 -9.37
CA VAL A 76 -14.63 -3.62 -9.81
C VAL A 76 -13.47 -4.07 -8.92
N ALA A 77 -12.55 -3.18 -8.56
CA ALA A 77 -11.45 -3.48 -7.64
C ALA A 77 -11.97 -3.93 -6.27
N ARG A 78 -12.93 -3.18 -5.72
CA ARG A 78 -13.62 -3.47 -4.46
C ARG A 78 -14.31 -4.84 -4.47
N LEU A 79 -15.00 -5.18 -5.56
CA LEU A 79 -15.62 -6.50 -5.72
C LEU A 79 -14.58 -7.63 -5.70
N ARG A 80 -13.45 -7.46 -6.40
CA ARG A 80 -12.36 -8.45 -6.41
C ARG A 80 -11.74 -8.63 -5.03
N MET A 81 -11.55 -7.55 -4.28
CA MET A 81 -11.04 -7.62 -2.91
C MET A 81 -12.01 -8.36 -1.99
N ALA A 82 -13.30 -8.06 -2.08
CA ALA A 82 -14.33 -8.75 -1.31
C ALA A 82 -14.41 -10.26 -1.64
N GLN A 83 -14.14 -10.65 -2.89
CA GLN A 83 -14.07 -12.06 -3.29
C GLN A 83 -12.80 -12.78 -2.80
N ALA A 84 -11.76 -12.03 -2.43
CA ALA A 84 -10.46 -12.57 -2.04
C ALA A 84 -10.20 -12.52 -0.52
N VAL A 85 -11.22 -12.21 0.29
CA VAL A 85 -11.12 -12.32 1.76
C VAL A 85 -10.94 -13.77 2.19
N GLU A 86 -10.36 -13.98 3.37
CA GLU A 86 -10.01 -15.30 3.95
C GLU A 86 -9.01 -16.15 3.15
N SER A 87 -8.72 -15.77 1.89
CA SER A 87 -7.66 -16.36 1.07
C SER A 87 -6.48 -15.40 0.97
N GLN A 88 -6.64 -14.32 0.21
CA GLN A 88 -5.58 -13.33 0.03
C GLN A 88 -5.56 -12.30 1.15
N PHE A 89 -6.72 -11.83 1.58
CA PHE A 89 -6.84 -10.66 2.46
C PHE A 89 -7.59 -10.96 3.75
N ASP A 90 -7.23 -10.24 4.80
CA ASP A 90 -7.92 -10.25 6.07
C ASP A 90 -9.30 -9.58 5.92
N THR A 91 -10.36 -10.28 6.32
CA THR A 91 -11.74 -9.78 6.22
C THR A 91 -11.92 -8.45 6.95
N THR A 92 -11.32 -8.28 8.13
CA THR A 92 -11.49 -7.06 8.94
C THR A 92 -10.86 -5.87 8.27
N ILE A 93 -9.69 -6.05 7.66
CA ILE A 93 -8.97 -4.98 6.97
C ILE A 93 -9.68 -4.60 5.67
N VAL A 94 -10.15 -5.57 4.88
CA VAL A 94 -10.95 -5.27 3.68
C VAL A 94 -12.22 -4.52 4.07
N ALA A 95 -12.94 -4.96 5.11
CA ALA A 95 -14.13 -4.27 5.59
C ALA A 95 -13.85 -2.82 6.03
N ALA A 96 -12.76 -2.58 6.76
CA ALA A 96 -12.34 -1.24 7.16
C ALA A 96 -11.99 -0.35 5.95
N PHE A 97 -11.28 -0.92 4.97
CA PHE A 97 -10.91 -0.22 3.73
C PHE A 97 -12.14 0.13 2.89
N GLU A 98 -13.09 -0.79 2.76
CA GLU A 98 -14.38 -0.59 2.10
C GLU A 98 -15.19 0.54 2.76
N ALA A 99 -15.27 0.54 4.10
CA ALA A 99 -15.93 1.58 4.86
C ALA A 99 -15.29 2.96 4.64
N LEU A 100 -13.95 3.02 4.53
CA LEU A 100 -13.22 4.24 4.18
C LEU A 100 -13.57 4.74 2.77
N LEU A 101 -13.58 3.86 1.77
CA LEU A 101 -13.88 4.24 0.39
C LEU A 101 -15.33 4.66 0.18
N ALA A 102 -16.27 4.07 0.92
CA ALA A 102 -17.69 4.41 0.86
C ALA A 102 -17.96 5.86 1.29
N ARG A 103 -17.21 6.37 2.28
CA ARG A 103 -17.29 7.76 2.76
C ARG A 103 -16.30 8.71 2.09
N ALA A 104 -15.39 8.21 1.27
CA ALA A 104 -14.34 9.00 0.66
C ALA A 104 -14.90 9.95 -0.41
N THR A 105 -14.46 11.21 -0.37
CA THR A 105 -14.63 12.16 -1.46
C THR A 105 -13.71 11.80 -2.64
N GLU A 106 -13.98 12.37 -3.81
CA GLU A 106 -13.12 12.18 -4.98
C GLU A 106 -11.68 12.66 -4.72
N ASP A 107 -11.53 13.79 -4.02
CA ASP A 107 -10.20 14.30 -3.62
C ASP A 107 -9.44 13.34 -2.70
N TYR A 108 -10.14 12.65 -1.80
CA TYR A 108 -9.51 11.62 -0.97
C TYR A 108 -9.00 10.46 -1.83
N ARG A 109 -9.84 9.96 -2.75
CA ARG A 109 -9.47 8.82 -3.61
C ARG A 109 -8.33 9.16 -4.56
N MET A 110 -8.24 10.42 -4.99
CA MET A 110 -7.21 10.92 -5.90
C MET A 110 -5.96 11.45 -5.17
N ALA A 111 -5.88 11.27 -3.85
CA ALA A 111 -4.80 11.79 -3.02
C ALA A 111 -4.56 13.32 -3.18
N LYS A 112 -5.63 14.09 -3.43
CA LYS A 112 -5.60 15.56 -3.60
C LYS A 112 -5.95 16.32 -2.33
N ARG A 113 -6.33 15.62 -1.27
CA ARG A 113 -6.68 16.26 -0.01
C ARG A 113 -5.46 16.95 0.63
N PRO A 114 -5.64 18.14 1.24
CA PRO A 114 -4.56 18.88 1.88
C PRO A 114 -3.77 18.09 2.93
N ASP A 115 -4.40 17.17 3.65
CA ASP A 115 -3.79 16.36 4.71
C ASP A 115 -2.90 15.22 4.21
N PHE A 116 -2.86 14.94 2.90
CA PHE A 116 -1.86 14.02 2.31
C PHE A 116 -0.56 14.71 1.93
N TYR A 117 -0.55 16.04 1.85
CA TYR A 117 0.69 16.77 1.70
C TYR A 117 1.34 16.83 3.07
N PRO A 118 2.60 16.37 3.22
CA PRO A 118 3.31 16.57 4.47
C PRO A 118 3.26 18.06 4.78
N ILE A 119 2.95 18.40 6.04
CA ILE A 119 3.03 19.77 6.56
C ILE A 119 4.29 20.36 5.96
N SER A 120 4.12 21.38 5.11
CA SER A 120 5.22 21.96 4.36
C SER A 120 6.36 22.20 5.33
N VAL A 121 7.57 21.82 4.92
CA VAL A 121 8.82 22.12 5.64
C VAL A 121 9.01 23.65 5.61
N GLY A 122 8.13 24.38 6.31
CA GLY A 122 8.07 25.82 6.42
C GLY A 122 8.42 26.29 7.82
N HIS A 123 8.71 25.37 8.75
CA HIS A 123 9.19 25.71 10.10
C HIS A 123 10.73 25.74 10.20
N LEU A 124 11.45 25.56 9.09
CA LEU A 124 12.92 25.56 9.04
C LEU A 124 13.54 26.70 8.22
N GLY A 125 12.76 27.73 7.83
CA GLY A 125 13.32 28.96 7.26
C GLY A 125 14.12 28.81 5.94
N ILE A 126 13.96 27.71 5.21
CA ILE A 126 14.63 27.51 3.91
C ILE A 126 13.66 27.94 2.80
N PRO A 127 14.04 28.87 1.90
CA PRO A 127 13.17 29.31 0.81
C PRO A 127 13.02 28.18 -0.22
N VAL A 128 11.77 27.77 -0.48
CA VAL A 128 11.46 26.79 -1.54
C VAL A 128 11.25 27.54 -2.85
N GLY A 129 12.18 27.35 -3.79
CA GLY A 129 12.05 27.76 -5.18
C GLY A 129 10.98 26.94 -5.90
N SER A 130 10.30 27.60 -6.84
CA SER A 130 9.09 27.17 -7.55
C SER A 130 9.13 25.75 -8.12
N SER A 131 8.01 25.04 -7.91
CA SER A 131 7.46 23.94 -8.72
C SER A 131 8.44 22.85 -9.19
N MET A 132 8.59 21.80 -8.40
CA MET A 132 9.17 20.55 -8.86
C MET A 132 8.03 19.57 -9.20
N SER A 133 7.79 19.37 -10.50
CA SER A 133 6.94 18.32 -11.04
C SER A 133 7.40 16.97 -10.51
N ILE A 134 6.48 16.23 -9.90
CA ILE A 134 6.70 14.82 -9.52
C ILE A 134 7.08 14.06 -10.79
N VAL A 135 8.26 13.44 -10.73
CA VAL A 135 8.84 12.57 -11.76
C VAL A 135 7.83 11.48 -12.12
N ARG A 136 7.31 11.51 -13.34
CA ARG A 136 6.76 10.32 -14.00
C ARG A 136 7.94 9.38 -14.27
N VAL A 137 8.01 8.28 -13.54
CA VAL A 137 8.88 7.16 -13.91
C VAL A 137 8.18 6.43 -15.05
N ALA A 138 8.82 6.48 -16.22
CA ALA A 138 8.50 5.70 -17.41
C ALA A 138 9.06 4.28 -17.29
#